data_AF-A0A1E1MK75-F1
#
_entry.id   AF-A0A1E1MK75-F1
#
_cell.length_a   1.000
_cell.length_b   1.000
_cell.length_c   1.000
_cell.angle_alpha   90.00
_cell.angle_beta   90.00
_cell.angle_gamma   90.00
#
_symmetry.space_group_name_H-M   'P 1'
#
loop_
_entity.id
_entity.type
_entity.pdbx_description
1 polymer ?
#
loop_
_entity_poly.entity_id
_entity_poly.type
_entity_poly.pdbx_seq_one_letter_code
_entity_poly.pdbx_strand_id
1 'polypeptide(L)'
;MSFHICVKPILVPTTDLNTSQEGQFSLIHIPLHLYPLLVQAILQTLLPHSIAASPSGSTKTQSPPPTHHFLNISITPLECSIVCHVSFAQSIFPSLLSLLPPSQSSQCVISKDTYNVFSVNSSGMEAGQRVLDLTAPLAMAAIPIFFITTYYTDFILVPCKDRQTVGAALLDRGFEFSEDVSAYVVQTPSLGQSRNHNGNQTHSRGSSSIGSGLGNAREAGTPPGTPPPSNVAELQTRTFKQLRKRNVVPFIEPGLHLVQCSGKEILRDGDPYPSPTAYQDSSLDDYATSPATSFSNSYTTPNGNGLSNHNGTGNENGHSSDLNGGNPPRTVPTLDTKFYLSLVSALLTSPPPRFLSLTLAQDDAPSLLIDKTQLWLFGTSIAGDIDSILIPIFLDLGGLPAESTGIVCGVAGAICEVGRNGGGGGGGGGEAREGEEAELSYLSTARAGAVILSQEGSVRALEALGPLLEMVDS
;
A
#
# COMPACT_ATOMS: atom_id res chain seq x y z
N MET A 1 -14.29 16.26 16.86
CA MET A 1 -13.08 16.20 16.01
C MET A 1 -13.50 15.51 14.73
N SER A 2 -13.38 16.17 13.59
CA SER A 2 -13.64 15.53 12.29
C SER A 2 -12.43 14.67 11.96
N PHE A 3 -12.64 13.36 11.74
CA PHE A 3 -11.58 12.49 11.24
C PHE A 3 -11.41 12.78 9.75
N HIS A 4 -10.25 13.30 9.35
CA HIS A 4 -9.93 13.55 7.94
C HIS A 4 -9.11 12.39 7.41
N ILE A 5 -9.66 11.62 6.47
CA ILE A 5 -8.91 10.58 5.76
C ILE A 5 -8.33 11.19 4.49
N CYS A 6 -7.01 11.23 4.41
CA CYS A 6 -6.29 11.82 3.30
C CYS A 6 -5.78 10.72 2.36
N VAL A 7 -6.09 10.83 1.08
CA VAL A 7 -5.68 9.90 0.03
C VAL A 7 -4.67 10.57 -0.87
N LYS A 8 -3.50 9.96 -1.05
CA LYS A 8 -2.40 10.51 -1.86
C LYS A 8 -1.98 9.50 -2.93
N PRO A 9 -1.97 9.85 -4.22
CA PRO A 9 -1.44 8.96 -5.25
C PRO A 9 0.08 8.82 -5.12
N ILE A 10 0.61 7.63 -5.42
CA ILE A 10 2.05 7.45 -5.56
C ILE A 10 2.50 8.09 -6.87
N LEU A 11 3.42 9.04 -6.76
CA LEU A 11 3.95 9.78 -7.89
C LEU A 11 5.30 9.24 -8.35
N VAL A 12 5.55 9.33 -9.65
CA VAL A 12 6.81 8.97 -10.30
C VAL A 12 7.29 10.20 -11.08
N PRO A 13 8.57 10.60 -10.93
CA PRO A 13 9.16 11.69 -11.69
C PRO A 13 9.04 11.46 -13.19
N THR A 14 8.66 12.51 -13.90
CA THR A 14 8.72 12.51 -15.37
C THR A 14 10.12 12.86 -15.86
N THR A 15 10.39 12.65 -17.15
CA THR A 15 11.66 13.06 -17.78
C THR A 15 11.91 14.56 -17.70
N ASP A 16 10.85 15.35 -17.52
CA ASP A 16 10.94 16.78 -17.23
C ASP A 16 11.16 16.94 -15.72
N LEU A 17 12.36 17.43 -15.35
CA LEU A 17 12.91 17.45 -13.98
C LEU A 17 12.06 18.15 -12.91
N ASN A 18 10.95 18.79 -13.28
CA ASN A 18 10.07 19.54 -12.39
C ASN A 18 8.62 19.03 -12.35
N THR A 19 8.30 17.93 -13.02
CA THR A 19 6.94 17.37 -13.03
C THR A 19 6.94 15.92 -12.58
N SER A 20 5.96 15.57 -11.75
CA SER A 20 5.66 14.19 -11.37
C SER A 20 4.32 13.81 -11.95
N GLN A 21 4.18 12.55 -12.33
CA GLN A 21 2.91 11.98 -12.76
C GLN A 21 2.57 10.80 -11.84
N GLU A 22 1.34 10.34 -11.89
CA GLU A 22 0.99 9.16 -11.11
C GLU A 22 1.67 7.91 -11.64
N GLY A 23 2.20 7.13 -10.70
CA GLY A 23 2.78 5.84 -11.00
C GLY A 23 1.73 4.88 -11.53
N GLN A 24 2.12 4.14 -12.56
CA GLN A 24 1.40 2.96 -13.01
C GLN A 24 2.16 1.73 -12.56
N PHE A 25 1.45 0.79 -11.97
CA PHE A 25 2.02 -0.42 -11.37
C PHE A 25 1.42 -1.66 -12.01
N SER A 26 2.22 -2.71 -12.08
CA SER A 26 1.79 -4.03 -12.54
C SER A 26 1.78 -4.99 -11.36
N LEU A 27 0.81 -5.90 -11.38
CA LEU A 27 0.68 -6.99 -10.42
C LEU A 27 1.11 -8.30 -11.08
N ILE A 28 2.01 -9.03 -10.43
CA ILE A 28 2.62 -10.26 -10.94
C ILE A 28 2.32 -11.40 -9.97
N HIS A 29 1.75 -12.47 -10.49
CA HIS A 29 1.54 -13.75 -9.81
C HIS A 29 2.63 -14.76 -10.19
N ILE A 30 3.21 -15.40 -9.17
CA ILE A 30 4.13 -16.53 -9.31
C ILE A 30 3.62 -17.67 -8.41
N PRO A 31 3.27 -18.84 -8.96
CA PRO A 31 2.97 -20.02 -8.17
C PRO A 31 4.12 -20.36 -7.21
N LEU A 32 3.82 -20.74 -5.97
CA LEU A 32 4.85 -20.94 -4.93
C LEU A 32 5.94 -21.94 -5.33
N HIS A 33 5.60 -22.99 -6.08
CA HIS A 33 6.59 -23.97 -6.56
C HIS A 33 7.55 -23.44 -7.64
N LEU A 34 7.23 -22.32 -8.29
CA LEU A 34 8.10 -21.63 -9.27
C LEU A 34 8.92 -20.51 -8.63
N TYR A 35 8.63 -20.12 -7.39
CA TYR A 35 9.38 -19.10 -6.66
C TYR A 35 10.90 -19.33 -6.69
N PRO A 36 11.42 -20.54 -6.40
CA PRO A 36 12.88 -20.76 -6.40
C PRO A 36 13.53 -20.54 -7.76
N LEU A 37 12.79 -20.76 -8.86
CA LEU A 37 13.27 -20.58 -10.23
C LEU A 37 13.28 -19.09 -10.64
N LEU A 38 12.48 -18.26 -9.95
CA LEU A 38 12.29 -16.85 -10.27
C LEU A 38 12.83 -15.91 -9.19
N VAL A 39 13.49 -16.42 -8.15
CA VAL A 39 14.08 -15.58 -7.09
C VAL A 39 15.05 -14.55 -7.65
N GLN A 40 15.75 -14.86 -8.74
CA GLN A 40 16.60 -13.89 -9.45
C GLN A 40 15.80 -12.69 -9.99
N ALA A 41 14.60 -12.90 -10.53
CA ALA A 41 13.71 -11.83 -10.98
C ALA A 41 13.29 -10.92 -9.81
N ILE A 42 12.98 -11.56 -8.67
CA ILE A 42 12.58 -10.87 -7.44
C ILE A 42 13.74 -10.02 -6.92
N LEU A 43 14.96 -10.56 -6.90
CA LEU A 43 16.16 -9.85 -6.49
C LEU A 43 16.51 -8.69 -7.43
N GLN A 44 16.37 -8.88 -8.75
CA GLN A 44 16.56 -7.80 -9.73
C GLN A 44 15.53 -6.68 -9.54
N THR A 45 14.30 -7.04 -9.16
CA THR A 45 13.26 -6.06 -8.85
C THR A 45 13.54 -5.36 -7.52
N LEU A 46 14.05 -6.06 -6.51
CA LEU A 46 14.34 -5.49 -5.19
C LEU A 46 15.56 -4.55 -5.19
N LEU A 47 16.64 -4.95 -5.85
CA LEU A 47 17.93 -4.28 -5.72
C LEU A 47 18.01 -2.99 -6.55
N PRO A 48 18.58 -1.90 -6.01
CA PRO A 48 18.85 -0.69 -6.77
C PRO A 48 19.74 -1.00 -7.99
N HIS A 49 19.29 -0.61 -9.19
CA HIS A 49 19.98 -0.94 -10.44
C HIS A 49 21.37 -0.26 -10.58
N SER A 50 21.76 0.63 -9.65
CA SER A 50 23.12 1.20 -9.61
C SER A 50 24.20 0.20 -9.24
N ILE A 51 23.84 -0.94 -8.63
CA ILE A 51 24.78 -2.01 -8.27
C ILE A 51 25.10 -2.90 -9.49
N ALA A 52 24.27 -2.83 -10.56
CA ALA A 52 24.44 -3.61 -11.77
C ALA A 52 25.18 -2.89 -12.91
N ALA A 53 25.57 -1.62 -12.73
CA ALA A 53 26.30 -0.87 -13.76
C ALA A 53 27.81 -1.18 -13.71
N SER A 54 28.28 -1.89 -14.74
CA SER A 54 29.70 -2.20 -15.02
C SER A 54 30.62 -0.96 -15.07
N PRO A 55 31.94 -1.11 -14.83
CA PRO A 55 32.93 -0.04 -14.66
C PRO A 55 33.42 0.54 -15.99
N SER A 56 32.53 0.86 -16.93
CA SER A 56 32.92 1.52 -18.19
C SER A 56 32.58 3.00 -18.14
N GLY A 57 33.61 3.81 -17.98
CA GLY A 57 33.54 5.27 -18.01
C GLY A 57 32.88 5.78 -19.28
N SER A 58 31.62 6.19 -19.18
CA SER A 58 31.02 7.13 -20.11
C SER A 58 30.18 8.12 -19.31
N THR A 59 30.63 9.38 -19.32
CA THR A 59 29.94 10.54 -18.76
C THR A 59 28.74 10.86 -19.66
N LYS A 60 27.68 10.08 -19.55
CA LYS A 60 26.34 10.52 -19.92
C LYS A 60 25.60 10.81 -18.62
N THR A 61 25.05 12.01 -18.53
CA THR A 61 24.16 12.49 -17.46
C THR A 61 23.25 11.36 -17.00
N GLN A 62 23.63 10.73 -15.89
CA GLN A 62 22.90 9.59 -15.35
C GLN A 62 21.58 10.14 -14.84
N SER A 63 20.48 9.77 -15.49
CA SER A 63 19.18 9.78 -14.85
C SER A 63 19.35 9.11 -13.48
N PRO A 64 18.81 9.66 -12.38
CA PRO A 64 18.93 9.03 -11.08
C PRO A 64 18.51 7.56 -11.19
N PRO A 65 19.17 6.64 -10.44
CA PRO A 65 18.83 5.23 -10.50
C PRO A 65 17.33 5.08 -10.25
N PRO A 66 16.64 4.17 -10.97
CA PRO A 66 15.21 4.00 -10.80
C PRO A 66 14.95 3.57 -9.34
N THR A 67 14.29 4.46 -8.60
CA THR A 67 13.90 4.27 -7.20
C THR A 67 12.57 3.56 -7.12
N HIS A 68 12.40 2.76 -6.07
CA HIS A 68 11.11 2.16 -5.76
C HIS A 68 10.16 3.22 -5.22
N HIS A 69 9.33 3.80 -6.09
CA HIS A 69 8.24 4.69 -5.66
C HIS A 69 7.16 3.91 -4.91
N PHE A 70 6.90 2.70 -5.39
CA PHE A 70 6.17 1.67 -4.67
C PHE A 70 6.64 0.29 -5.17
N LEU A 71 6.96 -0.59 -4.23
CA LEU A 71 7.26 -2.01 -4.47
C LEU A 71 6.63 -2.81 -3.34
N ASN A 72 5.79 -3.79 -3.67
CA ASN A 72 5.37 -4.83 -2.73
C ASN A 72 5.86 -6.20 -3.23
N ILE A 73 6.50 -6.98 -2.36
CA ILE A 73 6.87 -8.38 -2.62
C ILE A 73 6.29 -9.22 -1.49
N SER A 74 5.35 -10.10 -1.80
CA SER A 74 4.65 -10.93 -0.84
C SER A 74 4.77 -12.41 -1.19
N ILE A 75 5.51 -13.18 -0.40
CA ILE A 75 5.52 -14.64 -0.39
C ILE A 75 4.59 -15.10 0.73
N THR A 76 3.66 -15.98 0.41
CA THR A 76 2.69 -16.57 1.33
C THR A 76 2.65 -18.10 1.12
N PRO A 77 1.96 -18.86 1.98
CA PRO A 77 1.77 -20.29 1.76
C PRO A 77 1.05 -20.64 0.44
N LEU A 78 0.34 -19.70 -0.17
CA LEU A 78 -0.42 -19.91 -1.41
C LEU A 78 0.37 -19.55 -2.66
N GLU A 79 1.14 -18.46 -2.62
CA GLU A 79 1.78 -17.88 -3.80
C GLU A 79 2.84 -16.83 -3.47
N CYS A 80 3.59 -16.41 -4.50
CA CYS A 80 4.35 -15.17 -4.49
C CYS A 80 3.66 -14.13 -5.38
N SER A 81 3.50 -12.91 -4.87
CA SER A 81 2.89 -11.78 -5.54
C SER A 81 3.82 -10.57 -5.51
N ILE A 82 3.92 -9.85 -6.63
CA ILE A 82 4.79 -8.67 -6.74
C ILE A 82 3.99 -7.53 -7.35
N VAL A 83 4.05 -6.36 -6.71
CA VAL A 83 3.58 -5.10 -7.27
C VAL A 83 4.79 -4.22 -7.51
N CYS A 84 5.06 -3.86 -8.76
CA CYS A 84 6.15 -2.97 -9.10
C CYS A 84 5.76 -2.05 -10.26
N HIS A 85 6.52 -0.98 -10.50
CA HIS A 85 6.25 -0.07 -11.60
C HIS A 85 6.28 -0.82 -12.95
N VAL A 86 5.41 -0.44 -13.90
CA VAL A 86 5.21 -1.21 -15.15
C VAL A 86 6.51 -1.42 -15.93
N SER A 87 7.43 -0.45 -15.88
CA SER A 87 8.75 -0.56 -16.53
C SER A 87 9.62 -1.70 -15.99
N PHE A 88 9.58 -1.98 -14.68
CA PHE A 88 10.29 -3.10 -14.07
C PHE A 88 9.65 -4.42 -14.47
N ALA A 89 8.32 -4.51 -14.38
CA ALA A 89 7.58 -5.70 -14.79
C ALA A 89 7.90 -6.10 -16.24
N GLN A 90 7.91 -5.13 -17.16
CA GLN A 90 8.15 -5.36 -18.59
C GLN A 90 9.62 -5.64 -18.93
N SER A 91 10.58 -5.09 -18.19
CA SER A 91 12.01 -5.26 -18.48
C SER A 91 12.59 -6.55 -17.89
N ILE A 92 12.13 -6.95 -16.70
CA ILE A 92 12.74 -8.06 -15.93
C ILE A 92 12.05 -9.38 -16.24
N PHE A 93 10.72 -9.45 -16.12
CA PHE A 93 10.02 -10.73 -16.06
C PHE A 93 9.87 -11.45 -17.40
N PRO A 94 9.54 -10.80 -18.54
CA PRO A 94 9.37 -11.52 -19.81
C PRO A 94 10.60 -12.33 -20.20
N SER A 95 11.80 -11.76 -20.05
CA SER A 95 13.06 -12.42 -20.36
C SER A 95 13.28 -13.65 -19.47
N LEU A 96 13.06 -13.54 -18.16
CA LEU A 96 13.27 -14.65 -17.23
C LEU A 96 12.20 -15.74 -17.36
N LEU A 97 10.93 -15.35 -17.60
CA LEU A 97 9.85 -16.31 -17.87
C LEU A 97 10.06 -17.09 -19.16
N SER A 98 10.72 -16.48 -20.17
CA SER A 98 11.04 -17.18 -21.43
C SER A 98 12.06 -18.30 -21.27
N LEU A 99 12.81 -18.33 -20.16
CA LEU A 99 13.76 -19.40 -19.83
C LEU A 99 13.09 -20.63 -19.22
N LEU A 100 11.85 -20.49 -18.73
CA LEU A 100 11.10 -21.60 -18.16
C LEU A 100 10.39 -22.42 -19.26
N PRO A 101 10.16 -23.73 -19.04
CA PRO A 101 9.27 -24.53 -19.87
C PRO A 101 7.91 -23.84 -20.06
N PRO A 102 7.29 -23.91 -21.26
CA PRO A 102 5.99 -23.25 -21.53
C PRO A 102 4.88 -23.62 -20.55
N SER A 103 4.89 -24.84 -20.02
CA SER A 103 3.93 -25.30 -19.01
C SER A 103 4.11 -24.65 -17.65
N GLN A 104 5.30 -24.12 -17.33
CA GLN A 104 5.59 -23.40 -16.09
C GLN A 104 5.44 -21.89 -16.29
N SER A 105 5.96 -21.33 -17.38
CA SER A 105 5.86 -19.89 -17.66
C SER A 105 4.42 -19.41 -17.80
N SER A 106 3.53 -20.24 -18.38
CA SER A 106 2.10 -19.94 -18.51
C SER A 106 1.33 -19.93 -17.18
N GLN A 107 1.91 -20.45 -16.10
CA GLN A 107 1.30 -20.38 -14.77
C GLN A 107 1.62 -19.07 -14.06
N CYS A 108 2.71 -18.40 -14.43
CA CYS A 108 2.99 -17.04 -13.97
C CYS A 108 2.12 -16.05 -14.74
N VAL A 109 1.58 -15.04 -14.05
CA VAL A 109 0.71 -14.05 -14.67
C VAL A 109 1.24 -12.66 -14.39
N ILE A 110 1.58 -11.91 -15.43
CA ILE A 110 1.75 -10.47 -15.36
C ILE A 110 0.39 -9.87 -15.72
N SER A 111 -0.19 -9.07 -14.82
CA SER A 111 -1.50 -8.45 -15.03
C SER A 111 -1.52 -7.64 -16.32
N LYS A 112 -2.62 -7.78 -17.08
CA LYS A 112 -2.89 -6.95 -18.26
C LYS A 112 -3.35 -5.56 -17.88
N ASP A 113 -4.08 -5.45 -16.76
CA ASP A 113 -4.46 -4.18 -16.18
C ASP A 113 -3.26 -3.57 -15.45
N THR A 114 -3.16 -2.24 -15.55
CA THR A 114 -2.27 -1.42 -14.74
C THR A 114 -3.06 -0.80 -13.59
N TYR A 115 -2.35 -0.52 -12.50
CA TYR A 115 -2.94 -0.02 -11.27
C TYR A 115 -2.32 1.33 -10.89
N ASN A 116 -3.15 2.24 -10.41
CA ASN A 116 -2.69 3.36 -9.60
C ASN A 116 -2.64 2.91 -8.14
N VAL A 117 -1.60 3.30 -7.43
CA VAL A 117 -1.46 3.05 -5.98
C VAL A 117 -1.75 4.36 -5.26
N PHE A 118 -2.59 4.30 -4.23
CA PHE A 118 -2.84 5.41 -3.33
C PHE A 118 -2.44 5.03 -1.92
N SER A 119 -1.66 5.89 -1.26
CA SER A 119 -1.48 5.85 0.19
C SER A 119 -2.68 6.48 0.87
N VAL A 120 -3.06 5.92 2.02
CA VAL A 120 -4.15 6.43 2.83
C VAL A 120 -3.66 6.72 4.24
N ASN A 121 -3.70 8.00 4.62
CA ASN A 121 -3.44 8.46 5.96
C ASN A 121 -4.77 8.63 6.71
N SER A 122 -4.83 8.08 7.90
CA SER A 122 -6.05 7.75 8.65
C SER A 122 -5.82 7.90 10.15
N SER A 123 -5.03 8.92 10.51
CA SER A 123 -4.69 9.22 11.89
C SER A 123 -5.94 9.30 12.77
N GLY A 124 -5.92 8.57 13.89
CA GLY A 124 -7.00 8.56 14.88
C GLY A 124 -8.16 7.60 14.60
N MET A 125 -8.10 6.74 13.59
CA MET A 125 -9.12 5.70 13.34
C MET A 125 -8.69 4.32 13.84
N GLU A 126 -9.63 3.57 14.42
CA GLU A 126 -9.47 2.14 14.73
C GLU A 126 -9.14 1.35 13.45
N ALA A 127 -8.21 0.39 13.53
CA ALA A 127 -7.68 -0.32 12.37
C ALA A 127 -8.76 -1.00 11.52
N GLY A 128 -9.67 -1.76 12.14
CA GLY A 128 -10.78 -2.40 11.41
C GLY A 128 -11.76 -1.40 10.79
N GLN A 129 -12.12 -0.34 11.52
CA GLN A 129 -13.05 0.68 11.05
C GLN A 129 -12.46 1.50 9.89
N ARG A 130 -11.16 1.78 9.93
CA ARG A 130 -10.43 2.41 8.83
C ARG A 130 -10.51 1.60 7.54
N VAL A 131 -10.24 0.29 7.61
CA VAL A 131 -10.35 -0.59 6.43
C VAL A 131 -11.77 -0.54 5.88
N LEU A 132 -12.78 -0.56 6.74
CA LEU A 132 -14.18 -0.49 6.33
C LEU A 132 -14.55 0.83 5.65
N ASP A 133 -14.25 1.95 6.31
CA ASP A 133 -14.63 3.28 5.84
C ASP A 133 -13.98 3.61 4.50
N LEU A 134 -12.74 3.15 4.30
CA LEU A 134 -12.00 3.32 3.05
C LEU A 134 -12.52 2.40 1.93
N THR A 135 -12.83 1.14 2.24
CA THR A 135 -13.15 0.14 1.21
C THR A 135 -14.64 0.08 0.84
N ALA A 136 -15.54 0.50 1.73
CA ALA A 136 -16.98 0.49 1.48
C ALA A 136 -17.39 1.38 0.28
N PRO A 137 -16.94 2.65 0.15
CA PRO A 137 -17.30 3.50 -0.99
C PRO A 137 -16.88 2.88 -2.34
N LEU A 138 -15.68 2.31 -2.40
CA LEU A 138 -15.13 1.68 -3.60
C LEU A 138 -15.89 0.39 -3.96
N ALA A 139 -16.23 -0.41 -2.96
CA ALA A 139 -16.99 -1.63 -3.14
C ALA A 139 -18.43 -1.34 -3.60
N MET A 140 -19.06 -0.28 -3.08
CA MET A 140 -20.39 0.18 -3.51
C MET A 140 -20.37 0.72 -4.95
N ALA A 141 -19.27 1.33 -5.37
CA ALA A 141 -19.03 1.74 -6.76
C ALA A 141 -18.61 0.56 -7.68
N ALA A 142 -18.60 -0.67 -7.16
CA ALA A 142 -18.18 -1.87 -7.88
C ALA A 142 -16.76 -1.75 -8.49
N ILE A 143 -15.83 -1.16 -7.74
CA ILE A 143 -14.42 -1.04 -8.12
C ILE A 143 -13.64 -2.18 -7.45
N PRO A 144 -12.94 -3.04 -8.23
CA PRO A 144 -12.04 -4.03 -7.65
C PRO A 144 -10.80 -3.35 -7.09
N ILE A 145 -10.36 -3.77 -5.90
CA ILE A 145 -9.20 -3.19 -5.22
C ILE A 145 -8.30 -4.30 -4.68
N PHE A 146 -7.00 -3.99 -4.59
CA PHE A 146 -6.09 -4.69 -3.68
C PHE A 146 -5.79 -3.76 -2.51
N PHE A 147 -5.78 -4.30 -1.29
CA PHE A 147 -5.55 -3.56 -0.07
C PHE A 147 -4.31 -4.09 0.63
N ILE A 148 -3.39 -3.21 1.03
CA ILE A 148 -2.13 -3.58 1.68
C ILE A 148 -1.96 -2.70 2.91
N THR A 149 -2.17 -3.28 4.09
CA THR A 149 -1.74 -2.67 5.36
C THR A 149 -0.24 -2.82 5.53
N THR A 150 0.43 -1.73 5.90
CA THR A 150 1.86 -1.70 6.23
C THR A 150 2.09 -1.12 7.62
N TYR A 151 3.34 -1.07 8.07
CA TYR A 151 3.72 -0.54 9.37
C TYR A 151 3.30 0.92 9.57
N TYR A 152 3.31 1.74 8.50
CA TYR A 152 3.02 3.17 8.60
C TYR A 152 1.71 3.56 7.92
N THR A 153 1.45 2.97 6.75
CA THR A 153 0.45 3.47 5.82
C THR A 153 -0.34 2.34 5.19
N ASP A 154 -1.64 2.53 4.98
CA ASP A 154 -2.43 1.61 4.16
C ASP A 154 -2.34 2.02 2.70
N PHE A 155 -2.25 1.04 1.80
CA PHE A 155 -2.24 1.27 0.36
C PHE A 155 -3.42 0.58 -0.31
N ILE A 156 -4.02 1.28 -1.26
CA ILE A 156 -5.02 0.72 -2.17
C ILE A 156 -4.48 0.74 -3.60
N LEU A 157 -4.60 -0.39 -4.28
CA LEU A 157 -4.38 -0.50 -5.72
C LEU A 157 -5.74 -0.52 -6.39
N VAL A 158 -5.90 0.37 -7.36
CA VAL A 158 -7.13 0.46 -8.17
C VAL A 158 -6.74 0.40 -9.64
N PRO A 159 -7.52 -0.28 -10.50
CA PRO A 159 -7.25 -0.27 -11.93
C PRO A 159 -7.22 1.16 -12.47
N CYS A 160 -6.24 1.48 -13.33
CA CYS A 160 -6.10 2.83 -13.89
C CYS A 160 -7.35 3.29 -14.64
N LYS A 161 -8.10 2.35 -15.23
CA LYS A 161 -9.38 2.61 -15.92
C LYS A 161 -10.47 3.18 -15.01
N ASP A 162 -10.41 2.88 -13.71
CA ASP A 162 -11.43 3.26 -12.72
C ASP A 162 -11.06 4.51 -11.91
N ARG A 163 -9.91 5.14 -12.23
CA ARG A 163 -9.34 6.30 -11.52
C ARG A 163 -10.35 7.41 -11.22
N GLN A 164 -11.13 7.82 -12.22
CA GLN A 164 -12.11 8.90 -12.06
C GLN A 164 -13.26 8.49 -11.13
N THR A 165 -13.72 7.24 -11.24
CA THR A 165 -14.77 6.68 -10.40
C THR A 165 -14.29 6.57 -8.93
N VAL A 166 -13.03 6.22 -8.71
CA VAL A 166 -12.40 6.21 -7.37
C VAL A 166 -12.43 7.60 -6.75
N GLY A 167 -11.99 8.63 -7.48
CA GLY A 167 -12.02 10.02 -7.03
C GLY A 167 -13.43 10.45 -6.63
N ALA A 168 -14.42 10.22 -7.50
CA ALA A 168 -15.81 10.55 -7.22
C ALA A 168 -16.38 9.80 -6.01
N ALA A 169 -16.13 8.49 -5.90
CA ALA A 169 -16.65 7.65 -4.82
C ALA A 169 -16.08 8.02 -3.44
N LEU A 170 -14.80 8.39 -3.38
CA LEU A 170 -14.15 8.82 -2.14
C LEU A 170 -14.58 10.25 -1.76
N LEU A 171 -14.63 11.19 -2.72
CA LEU A 171 -15.10 12.56 -2.47
C LEU A 171 -16.55 12.63 -1.97
N ASP A 172 -17.46 11.79 -2.52
CA ASP A 172 -18.86 11.69 -2.07
C ASP A 172 -18.99 11.29 -0.58
N ARG A 173 -17.94 10.69 -0.02
CA ARG A 173 -17.88 10.23 1.37
C ARG A 173 -16.98 11.09 2.26
N GLY A 174 -16.56 12.26 1.77
CA GLY A 174 -15.82 13.24 2.54
C GLY A 174 -14.32 12.96 2.67
N PHE A 175 -13.77 12.07 1.83
CA PHE A 175 -12.32 11.91 1.74
C PHE A 175 -11.69 13.10 1.03
N GLU A 176 -10.47 13.46 1.42
CA GLU A 176 -9.71 14.55 0.81
C GLU A 176 -8.49 14.00 0.06
N PHE A 177 -8.17 14.60 -1.06
CA PHE A 177 -6.96 14.28 -1.84
C PHE A 177 -5.90 15.34 -1.58
N SER A 178 -4.66 14.92 -1.28
CA SER A 178 -3.58 15.86 -0.89
C SER A 178 -3.10 16.77 -2.03
N GLU A 179 -3.37 16.43 -3.30
CA GLU A 179 -2.90 17.17 -4.47
C GLU A 179 -3.97 17.23 -5.58
N ASP A 180 -3.92 18.34 -6.34
CA ASP A 180 -4.75 18.74 -7.48
C ASP A 180 -6.12 18.06 -7.61
N VAL A 181 -7.05 18.48 -6.74
CA VAL A 181 -8.48 18.09 -6.73
C VAL A 181 -9.12 18.20 -8.13
N SER A 182 -8.57 19.04 -9.01
CA SER A 182 -9.01 19.22 -10.40
C SER A 182 -8.93 17.93 -11.25
N ALA A 183 -8.01 17.01 -10.93
CA ALA A 183 -7.87 15.73 -11.63
C ALA A 183 -8.95 14.70 -11.24
N TYR A 184 -9.65 14.93 -10.12
CA TYR A 184 -10.61 14.00 -9.52
C TYR A 184 -12.06 14.51 -9.55
N VAL A 185 -12.27 15.80 -9.82
CA VAL A 185 -13.61 16.40 -9.92
C VAL A 185 -14.10 16.35 -11.37
N VAL A 186 -15.27 15.77 -11.58
CA VAL A 186 -16.02 15.92 -12.85
C VAL A 186 -16.41 17.39 -12.98
N GLN A 187 -15.93 18.08 -14.01
CA GLN A 187 -16.43 19.41 -14.37
C GLN A 187 -17.91 19.28 -14.74
N THR A 188 -18.80 19.55 -13.78
CA THR A 188 -20.20 19.82 -14.08
C THR A 188 -20.26 21.10 -14.92
N PRO A 189 -20.91 21.11 -16.11
CA PRO A 189 -21.12 22.36 -16.82
C PRO A 189 -21.98 23.25 -15.93
N SER A 190 -21.37 24.31 -15.41
CA SER A 190 -22.04 25.30 -14.59
C SER A 190 -23.12 25.97 -15.45
N LEU A 191 -24.38 25.72 -15.09
CA LEU A 191 -25.52 26.53 -15.50
C LEU A 191 -25.36 27.90 -14.81
N GLY A 192 -24.47 28.73 -15.36
CA GLY A 192 -24.33 30.12 -15.00
C GLY A 192 -25.54 30.90 -15.49
N GLN A 193 -26.40 31.29 -14.57
CA GLN A 193 -27.35 32.37 -14.79
C GLN A 193 -26.58 33.64 -15.15
N SER A 194 -26.76 34.13 -16.37
CA SER A 194 -26.67 35.56 -16.65
C SER A 194 -27.95 35.99 -17.36
N ARG A 195 -28.79 36.68 -16.59
CA ARG A 195 -29.89 37.50 -17.07
C ARG A 195 -29.28 38.78 -17.65
N ASN A 196 -29.37 39.00 -18.96
CA ASN A 196 -29.94 40.25 -19.51
C ASN A 196 -30.13 40.24 -21.03
N HIS A 197 -31.24 40.89 -21.42
CA HIS A 197 -31.74 41.30 -22.74
C HIS A 197 -30.67 41.73 -23.77
N ASN A 198 -30.79 41.33 -25.05
CA ASN A 198 -31.58 42.03 -26.08
C ASN A 198 -31.61 41.24 -27.40
N GLY A 199 -32.68 41.39 -28.18
CA GLY A 199 -33.14 40.39 -29.16
C GLY A 199 -32.38 40.27 -30.48
N ASN A 200 -32.60 39.14 -31.15
CA ASN A 200 -33.21 39.15 -32.48
C ASN A 200 -33.78 37.76 -32.82
N GLN A 201 -35.03 37.73 -33.25
CA GLN A 201 -35.70 36.55 -33.78
C GLN A 201 -35.14 36.23 -35.16
N THR A 202 -34.75 34.98 -35.42
CA THR A 202 -34.86 34.37 -36.75
C THR A 202 -35.19 32.88 -36.64
N HIS A 203 -36.08 32.46 -37.54
CA HIS A 203 -36.80 31.19 -37.55
C HIS A 203 -35.95 29.99 -37.98
N SER A 204 -36.20 28.81 -37.41
CA SER A 204 -36.32 27.57 -38.18
C SER A 204 -36.96 26.45 -37.36
N ARG A 205 -37.99 25.83 -37.94
CA ARG A 205 -38.77 24.72 -37.38
C ARG A 205 -38.06 23.40 -37.68
N GLY A 206 -37.89 22.58 -36.62
CA GLY A 206 -38.02 21.13 -36.56
C GLY A 206 -37.27 20.22 -37.55
N SER A 207 -36.59 19.21 -37.03
CA SER A 207 -36.87 17.80 -37.39
C SER A 207 -36.12 16.83 -36.48
N SER A 208 -36.92 16.04 -35.76
CA SER A 208 -36.55 14.75 -35.18
C SER A 208 -36.46 13.71 -36.29
N SER A 209 -35.27 13.20 -36.60
CA SER A 209 -35.09 12.03 -37.46
C SER A 209 -34.78 10.80 -36.63
N ILE A 210 -35.82 9.98 -36.45
CA ILE A 210 -35.71 8.55 -36.20
C ILE A 210 -35.09 7.92 -37.48
N GLY A 211 -33.91 7.33 -37.35
CA GLY A 211 -33.22 6.62 -38.42
C GLY A 211 -33.01 5.16 -38.04
N SER A 212 -33.95 4.30 -38.43
CA SER A 212 -33.75 2.86 -38.52
C SER A 212 -32.75 2.55 -39.65
N GLY A 213 -31.69 1.82 -39.34
CA GLY A 213 -30.73 1.32 -40.32
C GLY A 213 -30.06 0.05 -39.84
N LEU A 214 -30.52 -1.08 -40.37
CA LEU A 214 -29.93 -2.40 -40.24
C LEU A 214 -28.50 -2.43 -40.80
N GLY A 215 -27.55 -2.94 -40.01
CA GLY A 215 -26.18 -3.22 -40.44
C GLY A 215 -25.48 -4.08 -39.39
N ASN A 216 -25.39 -5.38 -39.65
CA ASN A 216 -24.76 -6.38 -38.79
C ASN A 216 -23.28 -6.05 -38.49
N ALA A 217 -22.94 -5.92 -37.21
CA ALA A 217 -21.62 -6.27 -36.69
C ALA A 217 -21.82 -6.98 -35.35
N ARG A 218 -21.45 -8.27 -35.33
CA ARG A 218 -21.41 -9.10 -34.13
C ARG A 218 -20.18 -8.69 -33.31
N GLU A 219 -20.36 -8.04 -32.17
CA GLU A 219 -19.36 -8.02 -31.10
C GLU A 219 -20.01 -8.52 -29.81
N ALA A 220 -19.27 -9.42 -29.17
CA ALA A 220 -19.71 -10.32 -28.13
C ALA A 220 -20.19 -9.57 -26.88
N GLY A 221 -21.34 -10.00 -26.36
CA GLY A 221 -21.93 -9.44 -25.14
C GLY A 221 -21.02 -9.59 -23.94
N THR A 222 -20.61 -8.47 -23.36
CA THR A 222 -20.31 -8.41 -21.93
C THR A 222 -21.60 -8.73 -21.18
N PRO A 223 -21.64 -9.72 -20.27
CA PRO A 223 -22.82 -9.95 -19.47
C PRO A 223 -23.12 -8.69 -18.64
N PRO A 224 -24.40 -8.32 -18.44
CA PRO A 224 -24.74 -7.17 -17.62
C PRO A 224 -24.21 -7.39 -16.20
N GLY A 225 -23.40 -6.43 -15.71
CA GLY A 225 -22.87 -6.45 -14.35
C GLY A 225 -24.00 -6.53 -13.33
N THR A 226 -23.78 -7.28 -12.25
CA THR A 226 -24.72 -7.28 -11.11
C THR A 226 -24.90 -5.83 -10.64
N PRO A 227 -26.13 -5.37 -10.36
CA PRO A 227 -26.36 -4.01 -9.88
C PRO A 227 -25.54 -3.76 -8.61
N PRO A 228 -25.10 -2.52 -8.32
CA PRO A 228 -24.34 -2.23 -7.10
C PRO A 228 -25.14 -2.62 -5.84
N PRO A 229 -24.47 -2.95 -4.72
CA PRO A 229 -25.13 -3.18 -3.45
C PRO A 229 -25.78 -1.88 -2.93
N SER A 230 -26.86 -2.00 -2.14
CA SER A 230 -27.61 -0.86 -1.60
C SER A 230 -27.10 -0.40 -0.23
N ASN A 231 -26.41 -1.28 0.51
CA ASN A 231 -25.75 -0.98 1.79
C ASN A 231 -24.66 -2.03 2.11
N VAL A 232 -23.91 -1.81 3.20
CA VAL A 232 -22.79 -2.69 3.63
C VAL A 232 -23.26 -4.10 3.99
N ALA A 233 -24.43 -4.27 4.62
CA ALA A 233 -24.95 -5.58 4.99
C ALA A 233 -25.31 -6.43 3.76
N GLU A 234 -25.92 -5.81 2.75
CA GLU A 234 -26.17 -6.46 1.45
C GLU A 234 -24.84 -6.80 0.75
N LEU A 235 -23.86 -5.90 0.82
CA LEU A 235 -22.52 -6.10 0.25
C LEU A 235 -21.83 -7.32 0.88
N GLN A 236 -21.80 -7.41 2.20
CA GLN A 236 -21.29 -8.56 2.93
C GLN A 236 -22.02 -9.84 2.49
N THR A 237 -23.35 -9.85 2.49
CA THR A 237 -24.13 -11.02 2.09
C THR A 237 -23.75 -11.51 0.68
N ARG A 238 -23.56 -10.58 -0.26
CA ARG A 238 -23.14 -10.87 -1.64
C ARG A 238 -21.70 -11.40 -1.68
N THR A 239 -20.77 -10.78 -0.95
CA THR A 239 -19.38 -11.22 -0.83
C THR A 239 -19.31 -12.66 -0.33
N PHE A 240 -19.97 -12.98 0.79
CA PHE A 240 -19.94 -14.33 1.37
C PHE A 240 -20.59 -15.37 0.45
N LYS A 241 -21.68 -15.00 -0.24
CA LYS A 241 -22.29 -15.86 -1.27
C LYS A 241 -21.32 -16.16 -2.40
N GLN A 242 -20.53 -15.17 -2.84
CA GLN A 242 -19.53 -15.35 -3.90
C GLN A 242 -18.37 -16.23 -3.45
N LEU A 243 -17.81 -15.96 -2.27
CA LEU A 243 -16.72 -16.74 -1.68
C LEU A 243 -17.12 -18.20 -1.53
N ARG A 244 -18.30 -18.48 -0.97
CA ARG A 244 -18.85 -19.83 -0.86
C ARG A 244 -19.07 -20.50 -2.21
N LYS A 245 -19.62 -19.78 -3.20
CA LYS A 245 -19.81 -20.32 -4.56
C LYS A 245 -18.49 -20.77 -5.21
N ARG A 246 -17.36 -20.21 -4.78
CA ARG A 246 -16.01 -20.57 -5.27
C ARG A 246 -15.24 -21.46 -4.30
N ASN A 247 -15.90 -22.00 -3.27
CA ASN A 247 -15.31 -22.87 -2.25
C ASN A 247 -14.10 -22.22 -1.55
N VAL A 248 -14.17 -20.90 -1.30
CA VAL A 248 -13.16 -20.22 -0.50
C VAL A 248 -13.38 -20.58 0.97
N VAL A 249 -12.41 -21.30 1.53
CA VAL A 249 -12.40 -21.73 2.93
C VAL A 249 -11.29 -20.97 3.65
N PRO A 250 -11.61 -20.09 4.62
CA PRO A 250 -10.61 -19.45 5.45
C PRO A 250 -9.77 -20.47 6.23
N PHE A 251 -8.46 -20.28 6.27
CA PHE A 251 -7.58 -21.18 7.04
C PHE A 251 -6.41 -20.45 7.69
N ILE A 252 -5.92 -21.02 8.80
CA ILE A 252 -4.70 -20.60 9.48
C ILE A 252 -3.64 -21.66 9.22
N GLU A 253 -2.47 -21.22 8.77
CA GLU A 253 -1.32 -22.11 8.54
C GLU A 253 -0.68 -22.49 9.90
N PRO A 254 -0.63 -23.77 10.29
CA PRO A 254 -0.16 -24.17 11.62
C PRO A 254 1.28 -23.72 11.91
N GLY A 255 1.48 -23.10 13.07
CA GLY A 255 2.79 -22.64 13.53
C GLY A 255 3.38 -21.49 12.70
N LEU A 256 2.58 -20.82 11.86
CA LEU A 256 2.97 -19.57 11.23
C LEU A 256 2.61 -18.41 12.16
N HIS A 257 3.64 -17.76 12.70
CA HIS A 257 3.51 -16.57 13.54
C HIS A 257 4.20 -15.41 12.85
N LEU A 258 3.50 -14.29 12.68
CA LEU A 258 4.01 -13.12 11.99
C LEU A 258 4.41 -12.02 12.97
N VAL A 259 5.36 -11.21 12.53
CA VAL A 259 5.80 -9.99 13.20
C VAL A 259 5.80 -8.87 12.17
N GLN A 260 5.23 -7.72 12.53
CA GLN A 260 5.22 -6.51 11.71
C GLN A 260 6.28 -5.53 12.22
N CYS A 261 7.22 -5.16 11.37
CA CYS A 261 8.34 -4.30 11.72
C CYS A 261 8.71 -3.35 10.57
N SER A 262 9.52 -2.35 10.90
CA SER A 262 10.03 -1.35 9.97
C SER A 262 11.54 -1.51 9.80
N GLY A 263 12.07 -1.30 8.59
CA GLY A 263 13.50 -1.16 8.34
C GLY A 263 14.01 0.18 8.89
N LYS A 264 15.16 0.16 9.56
CA LYS A 264 15.77 1.42 10.04
C LYS A 264 16.33 2.22 8.86
N GLU A 265 15.93 3.48 8.76
CA GLU A 265 16.56 4.43 7.85
C GLU A 265 17.90 4.89 8.44
N ILE A 266 18.95 4.97 7.61
CA ILE A 266 20.20 5.60 8.02
C ILE A 266 19.98 7.12 8.02
N LEU A 267 19.80 7.71 9.20
CA LEU A 267 20.03 9.15 9.36
C LEU A 267 21.51 9.42 9.07
N ARG A 268 21.80 10.27 8.09
CA ARG A 268 23.18 10.73 7.87
C ARG A 268 23.53 11.69 9.02
N ASP A 269 24.74 11.54 9.59
CA ASP A 269 25.24 12.46 10.63
C ASP A 269 25.06 13.91 10.17
N GLY A 270 24.20 14.66 10.86
CA GLY A 270 23.87 16.06 10.56
C GLY A 270 22.42 16.36 10.22
N ASP A 271 21.58 15.34 9.97
CA ASP A 271 20.13 15.55 9.83
C ASP A 271 19.49 15.80 11.21
N PRO A 272 18.70 16.87 11.39
CA PRO A 272 18.01 17.12 12.65
C PRO A 272 17.11 15.92 13.00
N TYR A 273 17.19 15.43 14.24
CA TYR A 273 16.24 14.47 14.78
C TYR A 273 14.81 14.96 14.48
N PRO A 274 13.95 14.18 13.80
CA PRO A 274 12.53 14.48 13.82
C PRO A 274 12.07 14.27 15.26
N SER A 275 11.84 15.38 15.96
CA SER A 275 11.19 15.33 17.27
C SER A 275 9.79 14.75 17.07
N PRO A 276 9.29 13.85 17.94
CA PRO A 276 7.94 13.26 17.83
C PRO A 276 6.77 14.26 17.89
N THR A 277 7.04 15.57 17.89
CA THR A 277 6.10 16.63 18.25
C THR A 277 5.61 17.46 17.06
N ALA A 278 5.81 17.03 15.81
CA ALA A 278 5.30 17.76 14.64
C ALA A 278 3.78 17.59 14.38
N TYR A 279 3.02 17.07 15.36
CA TYR A 279 1.56 17.08 15.39
C TYR A 279 1.07 17.77 16.67
N GLN A 280 1.20 19.09 16.74
CA GLN A 280 0.37 19.87 17.65
C GLN A 280 0.23 21.30 17.12
N ASP A 281 -0.98 21.60 16.66
CA ASP A 281 -1.42 22.97 16.40
C ASP A 281 -1.96 23.59 17.70
N SER A 282 -1.48 24.81 17.92
CA SER A 282 -1.95 25.98 18.68
C SER A 282 -2.30 25.97 20.18
N SER A 283 -1.62 26.91 20.86
CA SER A 283 -2.07 27.76 21.98
C SER A 283 -2.46 27.12 23.32
N LEU A 284 -1.62 27.34 24.34
CA LEU A 284 -1.95 28.06 25.60
C LEU A 284 -0.78 27.97 26.61
N ASP A 285 -0.76 28.98 27.48
CA ASP A 285 0.24 29.31 28.51
C ASP A 285 0.55 28.18 29.51
N ASP A 286 1.79 28.06 29.98
CA ASP A 286 2.22 28.50 31.33
C ASP A 286 3.65 27.99 31.68
N TYR A 287 4.40 28.82 32.40
CA TYR A 287 5.82 28.63 32.73
C TYR A 287 5.97 27.99 34.12
N ALA A 288 6.44 26.75 34.24
CA ALA A 288 6.98 26.23 35.51
C ALA A 288 7.93 25.00 35.37
N THR A 289 9.22 25.26 35.62
CA THR A 289 10.16 24.51 36.48
C THR A 289 10.49 23.01 36.24
N SER A 290 11.70 22.75 35.70
CA SER A 290 12.82 21.82 36.10
C SER A 290 12.64 20.74 37.22
N PRO A 291 13.56 19.73 37.41
CA PRO A 291 14.85 19.41 36.73
C PRO A 291 15.23 17.91 36.50
N ALA A 292 16.34 17.71 35.76
CA ALA A 292 17.39 16.65 35.86
C ALA A 292 17.04 15.20 35.43
N THR A 293 17.95 14.34 34.95
CA THR A 293 19.41 14.17 35.14
C THR A 293 20.06 13.52 33.91
N SER A 294 21.23 14.02 33.53
CA SER A 294 22.18 13.42 32.59
C SER A 294 23.00 12.31 33.24
N PHE A 295 23.20 11.20 32.52
CA PHE A 295 24.29 10.25 32.77
C PHE A 295 25.02 9.94 31.47
N SER A 296 26.24 10.45 31.38
CA SER A 296 27.23 10.13 30.36
C SER A 296 27.92 8.82 30.71
N ASN A 297 28.11 7.94 29.72
CA ASN A 297 29.12 6.89 29.80
C ASN A 297 30.08 7.02 28.61
N SER A 298 31.32 7.32 28.94
CA SER A 298 32.48 7.35 28.06
C SER A 298 33.14 5.98 28.02
N TYR A 299 33.44 5.50 26.81
CA TYR A 299 34.49 4.50 26.60
C TYR A 299 35.50 5.05 25.60
N THR A 300 36.70 5.26 26.12
CA THR A 300 37.92 5.68 25.44
C THR A 300 38.58 4.49 24.73
N THR A 301 39.06 4.70 23.51
CA THR A 301 40.09 3.88 22.87
C THR A 301 41.29 4.76 22.49
N PRO A 302 42.55 4.33 22.73
CA PRO A 302 43.72 5.17 22.54
C PRO A 302 44.48 4.93 21.22
N ASN A 303 45.36 5.91 20.92
CA ASN A 303 46.45 5.95 19.92
C ASN A 303 46.07 6.17 18.45
N GLY A 304 46.74 7.06 17.69
CA GLY A 304 47.89 7.88 18.03
C GLY A 304 48.37 8.74 16.84
N ASN A 305 49.08 9.83 17.20
CA ASN A 305 50.08 10.62 16.47
C ASN A 305 49.84 11.03 15.00
N GLY A 306 49.81 12.35 14.79
CA GLY A 306 50.08 12.98 13.49
C GLY A 306 49.96 14.50 13.53
N LEU A 307 51.02 15.17 13.99
CA LEU A 307 51.21 16.62 13.92
C LEU A 307 51.25 17.11 12.45
N SER A 308 50.54 18.19 12.12
CA SER A 308 51.15 19.37 11.44
C SER A 308 50.16 20.53 11.28
N ASN A 309 50.63 21.69 11.75
CA ASN A 309 50.09 23.03 11.52
C ASN A 309 50.01 23.37 10.02
N HIS A 310 48.98 24.12 9.63
CA HIS A 310 49.23 25.34 8.84
C HIS A 310 48.16 26.41 9.11
N ASN A 311 48.68 27.58 9.46
CA ASN A 311 48.00 28.84 9.71
C ASN A 311 47.71 29.52 8.35
N GLY A 312 46.54 30.14 8.18
CA GLY A 312 46.15 30.80 6.93
C GLY A 312 44.96 31.74 7.13
N THR A 313 45.27 32.95 7.57
CA THR A 313 44.39 34.11 7.65
C THR A 313 43.91 34.56 6.26
N GLY A 314 42.62 34.84 6.10
CA GLY A 314 42.08 35.46 4.89
C GLY A 314 40.63 35.89 5.10
N ASN A 315 40.45 37.16 5.42
CA ASN A 315 39.17 37.84 5.60
C ASN A 315 38.71 38.38 4.23
N GLU A 316 37.61 37.87 3.67
CA GLU A 316 36.92 38.52 2.55
C GLU A 316 35.41 38.51 2.75
N ASN A 317 34.86 39.73 2.81
CA ASN A 317 33.45 40.04 2.85
C ASN A 317 32.81 39.71 1.50
N GLY A 318 31.76 38.88 1.50
CA GLY A 318 30.86 38.69 0.37
C GLY A 318 29.42 38.76 0.84
N HIS A 319 28.76 39.90 0.58
CA HIS A 319 27.30 40.00 0.56
C HIS A 319 26.76 38.99 -0.46
N SER A 320 25.89 38.07 -0.03
CA SER A 320 25.02 37.34 -0.95
C SER A 320 23.62 37.26 -0.38
N SER A 321 22.71 37.67 -1.24
CA SER A 321 21.28 37.81 -1.14
C SER A 321 20.54 36.57 -0.63
N ASP A 322 19.56 36.84 0.23
CA ASP A 322 18.41 35.99 0.52
C ASP A 322 17.79 35.44 -0.78
N LEU A 323 17.92 34.13 -1.00
CA LEU A 323 17.12 33.39 -1.97
C LEU A 323 16.71 32.06 -1.32
N ASN A 324 15.50 32.08 -0.76
CA ASN A 324 14.50 31.02 -0.79
C ASN A 324 15.04 29.57 -0.76
N GLY A 325 15.35 29.09 0.45
CA GLY A 325 15.67 27.69 0.71
C GLY A 325 14.43 26.80 0.62
N GLY A 326 14.00 26.49 -0.60
CA GLY A 326 13.15 25.32 -0.83
C GLY A 326 14.00 24.07 -0.61
N ASN A 327 13.71 23.31 0.44
CA ASN A 327 14.31 21.98 0.62
C ASN A 327 14.04 21.15 -0.65
N PRO A 328 15.05 20.53 -1.28
CA PRO A 328 14.79 19.59 -2.36
C PRO A 328 13.95 18.42 -1.82
N PRO A 329 13.05 17.83 -2.63
CA PRO A 329 12.27 16.68 -2.22
C PRO A 329 13.21 15.56 -1.76
N ARG A 330 12.90 14.92 -0.63
CA ARG A 330 13.66 13.79 -0.08
C ARG A 330 13.68 12.65 -1.11
N THR A 331 14.72 12.60 -1.93
CA THR A 331 14.95 11.49 -2.84
C THR A 331 15.89 10.50 -2.17
N VAL A 332 15.41 9.27 -2.05
CA VAL A 332 16.09 8.04 -1.58
C VAL A 332 16.08 7.87 -0.07
N PRO A 333 15.20 7.02 0.51
CA PRO A 333 15.56 6.35 1.75
C PRO A 333 16.81 5.52 1.45
N THR A 334 17.97 5.95 1.94
CA THR A 334 19.17 5.12 1.94
C THR A 334 18.96 4.03 2.98
N LEU A 335 18.17 3.03 2.59
CA LEU A 335 17.95 1.80 3.33
C LEU A 335 19.29 1.23 3.80
N ASP A 336 19.35 0.78 5.06
CA ASP A 336 20.53 0.14 5.62
C ASP A 336 20.97 -1.05 4.73
N THR A 337 22.23 -1.07 4.31
CA THR A 337 22.84 -2.19 3.59
C THR A 337 22.61 -3.52 4.32
N LYS A 338 22.60 -3.50 5.66
CA LYS A 338 22.29 -4.69 6.47
C LYS A 338 20.86 -5.16 6.26
N PHE A 339 19.90 -4.25 6.15
CA PHE A 339 18.50 -4.59 5.89
C PHE A 339 18.35 -5.25 4.51
N TYR A 340 18.96 -4.68 3.46
CA TYR A 340 18.95 -5.31 2.13
C TYR A 340 19.61 -6.68 2.12
N LEU A 341 20.77 -6.84 2.77
CA LEU A 341 21.44 -8.13 2.85
C LEU A 341 20.59 -9.17 3.60
N SER A 342 19.85 -8.73 4.62
CA SER A 342 18.91 -9.57 5.37
C SER A 342 17.72 -10.00 4.49
N LEU A 343 17.17 -9.08 3.68
CA LEU A 343 16.14 -9.40 2.69
C LEU A 343 16.62 -10.41 1.64
N VAL A 344 17.80 -10.19 1.07
CA VAL A 344 18.42 -11.13 0.12
C VAL A 344 18.59 -12.51 0.77
N SER A 345 19.08 -12.53 2.01
CA SER A 345 19.24 -13.78 2.76
C SER A 345 17.91 -14.48 3.00
N ALA A 346 16.88 -13.75 3.43
CA ALA A 346 15.54 -14.27 3.66
C ALA A 346 14.92 -14.87 2.38
N LEU A 347 15.03 -14.15 1.26
CA LEU A 347 14.53 -14.62 -0.05
C LEU A 347 15.27 -15.88 -0.56
N LEU A 348 16.55 -16.03 -0.22
CA LEU A 348 17.38 -17.17 -0.63
C LEU A 348 17.38 -18.34 0.36
N THR A 349 16.62 -18.27 1.46
CA THR A 349 16.53 -19.37 2.42
C THR A 349 16.02 -20.67 1.79
N SER A 350 16.53 -21.80 2.30
CA SER A 350 16.04 -23.14 1.98
C SER A 350 15.67 -23.84 3.28
N PRO A 351 14.38 -24.16 3.52
CA PRO A 351 13.24 -23.93 2.62
C PRO A 351 12.90 -22.44 2.40
N PRO A 352 12.16 -22.09 1.31
CA PRO A 352 11.68 -20.72 1.06
C PRO A 352 10.90 -20.14 2.25
N PRO A 353 10.79 -18.80 2.36
CA PRO A 353 9.99 -18.18 3.41
C PRO A 353 8.54 -18.66 3.37
N ARG A 354 8.01 -19.11 4.51
CA ARG A 354 6.59 -19.45 4.65
C ARG A 354 5.70 -18.22 4.52
N PHE A 355 6.21 -17.09 5.02
CA PHE A 355 5.58 -15.78 4.85
C PHE A 355 6.62 -14.66 4.90
N LEU A 356 6.58 -13.78 3.91
CA LEU A 356 7.34 -12.52 3.87
C LEU A 356 6.57 -11.53 2.99
N SER A 357 6.19 -10.38 3.53
CA SER A 357 5.65 -9.25 2.78
C SER A 357 6.49 -8.01 3.04
N LEU A 358 7.15 -7.52 2.01
CA LEU A 358 7.95 -6.29 2.02
C LEU A 358 7.21 -5.22 1.23
N THR A 359 7.08 -4.02 1.80
CA THR A 359 6.66 -2.82 1.07
C THR A 359 7.73 -1.72 1.16
N LEU A 360 8.16 -1.21 0.01
CA LEU A 360 8.96 0.01 -0.12
C LEU A 360 8.07 1.09 -0.76
N ALA A 361 7.95 2.26 -0.14
CA ALA A 361 7.15 3.37 -0.67
C ALA A 361 7.90 4.69 -0.49
N GLN A 362 7.61 5.69 -1.35
CA GLN A 362 8.35 6.94 -1.43
C GLN A 362 8.45 7.74 -0.12
N ASP A 363 7.40 7.71 0.69
CA ASP A 363 7.29 8.54 1.91
C ASP A 363 7.42 7.71 3.21
N ASP A 364 7.61 6.40 3.10
CA ASP A 364 7.66 5.48 4.25
C ASP A 364 9.02 4.79 4.37
N ALA A 365 9.42 4.55 5.62
CA ALA A 365 10.46 3.56 5.86
C ALA A 365 9.97 2.16 5.44
N PRO A 366 10.87 1.23 5.08
CA PRO A 366 10.51 -0.10 4.61
C PRO A 366 9.61 -0.82 5.61
N SER A 367 8.45 -1.30 5.17
CA SER A 367 7.59 -2.13 6.01
C SER A 367 7.83 -3.61 5.72
N LEU A 368 7.97 -4.41 6.78
CA LEU A 368 8.18 -5.85 6.70
C LEU A 368 7.19 -6.58 7.61
N LEU A 369 6.43 -7.50 7.02
CA LEU A 369 5.64 -8.49 7.75
C LEU A 369 6.24 -9.87 7.46
N ILE A 370 6.76 -10.56 8.47
CA ILE A 370 7.58 -11.75 8.28
C ILE A 370 7.25 -12.86 9.28
N ASP A 371 7.47 -14.11 8.86
CA ASP A 371 7.51 -15.25 9.79
C ASP A 371 8.56 -15.00 10.89
N LYS A 372 8.11 -15.07 12.15
CA LYS A 372 8.93 -14.86 13.35
C LYS A 372 10.17 -15.75 13.39
N THR A 373 10.12 -16.94 12.77
CA THR A 373 11.27 -17.86 12.67
C THR A 373 12.40 -17.35 11.78
N GLN A 374 12.15 -16.35 10.93
CA GLN A 374 13.16 -15.72 10.06
C GLN A 374 13.61 -14.34 10.55
N LEU A 375 12.98 -13.81 11.59
CA LEU A 375 13.23 -12.47 12.11
C LEU A 375 14.70 -12.26 12.53
N TRP A 376 15.36 -13.31 13.00
CA TRP A 376 16.78 -13.27 13.42
C TRP A 376 17.73 -12.85 12.29
N LEU A 377 17.35 -13.01 11.02
CA LEU A 377 18.16 -12.58 9.88
C LEU A 377 18.38 -11.06 9.86
N PHE A 378 17.43 -10.29 10.41
CA PHE A 378 17.42 -8.83 10.34
C PHE A 378 18.13 -8.18 11.54
N GLY A 379 18.23 -8.88 12.67
CA GLY A 379 18.92 -8.39 13.88
C GLY A 379 18.54 -6.94 14.21
N THR A 380 19.54 -6.05 14.24
CA THR A 380 19.35 -4.64 14.59
C THR A 380 18.89 -3.74 13.45
N SER A 381 18.75 -4.24 12.22
CA SER A 381 18.37 -3.44 11.04
C SER A 381 16.86 -3.16 10.94
N ILE A 382 16.08 -3.71 11.88
CA ILE A 382 14.63 -3.49 12.00
C ILE A 382 14.28 -2.81 13.33
N ALA A 383 13.10 -2.20 13.37
CA ALA A 383 12.48 -1.54 14.51
C ALA A 383 10.97 -1.88 14.58
N GLY A 384 10.35 -1.70 15.74
CA GLY A 384 8.93 -2.01 15.99
C GLY A 384 8.74 -3.03 17.11
N ASP A 385 7.50 -3.40 17.38
CA ASP A 385 7.16 -4.45 18.35
C ASP A 385 7.44 -5.83 17.76
N ILE A 386 8.66 -6.31 17.97
CA ILE A 386 9.12 -7.61 17.49
C ILE A 386 8.67 -8.80 18.36
N ASP A 387 8.12 -8.51 19.55
CA ASP A 387 7.66 -9.52 20.48
C ASP A 387 6.19 -9.88 20.25
N SER A 388 5.43 -8.98 19.60
CA SER A 388 4.08 -9.24 19.09
C SER A 388 3.99 -10.56 18.30
N ILE A 389 2.81 -11.17 18.33
CA ILE A 389 2.47 -12.36 17.55
C ILE A 389 1.18 -12.08 16.80
N LEU A 390 1.30 -12.02 15.49
CA LEU A 390 0.19 -11.87 14.57
C LEU A 390 -0.10 -13.21 13.87
N ILE A 391 -1.38 -13.53 13.69
CA ILE A 391 -1.86 -14.75 13.06
C ILE A 391 -2.59 -14.39 11.77
N PRO A 392 -2.13 -14.90 10.60
CA PRO A 392 -2.79 -14.69 9.33
C PRO A 392 -3.89 -15.74 9.11
N ILE A 393 -5.08 -15.26 8.74
CA ILE A 393 -6.17 -16.07 8.17
C ILE A 393 -6.15 -15.87 6.66
N PHE A 394 -5.86 -16.92 5.91
CA PHE A 394 -5.78 -16.89 4.47
C PHE A 394 -7.11 -17.19 3.80
N LEU A 395 -7.36 -16.50 2.70
CA LEU A 395 -8.46 -16.70 1.78
C LEU A 395 -7.86 -17.01 0.41
N ASP A 396 -8.04 -18.24 -0.11
CA ASP A 396 -7.66 -18.57 -1.49
C ASP A 396 -8.69 -17.96 -2.45
N LEU A 397 -8.29 -16.89 -3.14
CA LEU A 397 -9.12 -16.15 -4.08
C LEU A 397 -8.79 -16.52 -5.54
N GLY A 398 -7.92 -17.50 -5.78
CA GLY A 398 -7.44 -17.84 -7.10
C GLY A 398 -8.52 -18.43 -8.01
N GLY A 399 -9.63 -18.87 -7.44
CA GLY A 399 -10.83 -19.27 -8.14
C GLY A 399 -11.79 -18.13 -8.48
N LEU A 400 -11.54 -16.88 -8.07
CA LEU A 400 -12.40 -15.73 -8.33
C LEU A 400 -11.97 -14.95 -9.60
N PRO A 401 -12.91 -14.29 -10.31
CA PRO A 401 -12.55 -13.31 -11.33
C PRO A 401 -11.77 -12.14 -10.74
N ALA A 402 -10.82 -11.58 -11.50
CA ALA A 402 -10.07 -10.38 -11.11
C ALA A 402 -10.98 -9.16 -10.83
N GLU A 403 -12.13 -9.10 -11.51
CA GLU A 403 -13.14 -8.04 -11.36
C GLU A 403 -14.07 -8.25 -10.12
N SER A 404 -13.70 -9.14 -9.19
CA SER A 404 -14.47 -9.36 -7.97
C SER A 404 -14.29 -8.18 -7.03
N THR A 405 -15.39 -7.66 -6.49
CA THR A 405 -15.40 -6.45 -5.67
C THR A 405 -15.96 -6.73 -4.27
N GLY A 406 -15.70 -5.84 -3.32
CA GLY A 406 -16.27 -5.93 -1.97
C GLY A 406 -15.77 -7.08 -1.09
N ILE A 407 -14.72 -7.81 -1.50
CA ILE A 407 -14.13 -8.87 -0.68
C ILE A 407 -13.53 -8.29 0.60
N VAL A 408 -12.63 -7.31 0.47
CA VAL A 408 -11.96 -6.66 1.61
C VAL A 408 -12.98 -6.05 2.56
N CYS A 409 -13.90 -5.24 2.04
CA CYS A 409 -14.98 -4.61 2.81
C CYS A 409 -15.88 -5.66 3.49
N GLY A 410 -16.30 -6.69 2.77
CA GLY A 410 -17.17 -7.72 3.30
C GLY A 410 -16.52 -8.51 4.44
N VAL A 411 -15.26 -8.91 4.26
CA VAL A 411 -14.47 -9.67 5.26
C VAL A 411 -14.18 -8.80 6.49
N ALA A 412 -13.64 -7.59 6.30
CA ALA A 412 -13.36 -6.67 7.40
C ALA A 412 -14.63 -6.32 8.18
N GLY A 413 -15.75 -6.13 7.47
CA GLY A 413 -17.05 -5.82 8.05
C GLY A 413 -17.55 -6.91 8.98
N ALA A 414 -17.53 -8.16 8.51
CA ALA A 414 -17.93 -9.30 9.33
C ALA A 414 -17.07 -9.43 10.61
N ILE A 415 -15.76 -9.21 10.49
CA ILE A 415 -14.84 -9.31 11.64
C ILE A 415 -15.09 -8.17 12.64
N CYS A 416 -15.27 -6.94 12.17
CA CYS A 416 -15.54 -5.78 13.03
C CYS A 416 -16.90 -5.88 13.74
N GLU A 417 -17.92 -6.44 13.08
CA GLU A 417 -19.23 -6.65 13.70
C GLU A 417 -19.19 -7.62 14.89
N VAL A 418 -18.39 -8.68 14.80
CA VAL A 418 -18.21 -9.64 15.90
C VAL A 418 -17.43 -9.00 17.06
N GLY A 419 -16.43 -8.16 16.78
CA GLY A 419 -15.73 -7.39 17.81
C GLY A 419 -16.66 -6.49 18.63
N ARG A 420 -17.67 -5.89 17.99
CA ARG A 420 -18.65 -5.01 18.65
C ARG A 420 -19.70 -5.76 19.46
N ASN A 421 -20.13 -6.94 18.99
CA ASN A 421 -21.16 -7.75 19.66
C ASN A 421 -20.60 -8.69 20.74
N GLY A 422 -19.33 -9.09 20.66
CA GLY A 422 -18.65 -9.96 21.62
C GLY A 422 -18.30 -9.31 22.97
N GLY A 423 -18.42 -7.98 23.10
CA GLY A 423 -18.20 -7.24 24.35
C GLY A 423 -19.40 -7.23 25.31
N GLY A 424 -20.51 -7.89 24.97
CA GLY A 424 -21.79 -7.82 25.69
C GLY A 424 -22.22 -9.14 26.32
N GLY A 425 -21.50 -9.65 27.31
CA GLY A 425 -21.80 -10.93 27.95
C GLY A 425 -21.38 -11.03 29.42
N GLY A 426 -21.39 -9.92 30.16
CA GLY A 426 -21.08 -9.92 31.59
C GLY A 426 -21.72 -8.72 32.28
N GLY A 427 -22.89 -8.94 32.89
CA GLY A 427 -23.46 -8.00 33.85
C GLY A 427 -22.56 -7.91 35.07
N GLY A 428 -21.63 -6.97 35.05
CA GLY A 428 -20.76 -6.61 36.16
C GLY A 428 -20.00 -5.36 35.76
N GLY A 429 -20.18 -4.26 36.50
CA GLY A 429 -19.54 -2.97 36.24
C GLY A 429 -18.03 -3.00 36.45
N GLY A 430 -17.32 -3.70 35.57
CA GLY A 430 -15.89 -3.54 35.33
C GLY A 430 -15.73 -2.67 34.10
N GLU A 431 -14.95 -1.60 34.23
CA GLU A 431 -14.50 -0.76 33.12
C GLU A 431 -14.00 -1.67 31.99
N ALA A 432 -14.53 -1.49 30.79
CA ALA A 432 -13.92 -2.07 29.59
C ALA A 432 -12.44 -1.67 29.63
N ARG A 433 -11.53 -2.65 29.56
CA ARG A 433 -10.11 -2.34 29.44
C ARG A 433 -9.94 -1.53 28.16
N GLU A 434 -9.77 -0.22 28.29
CA GLU A 434 -9.24 0.62 27.23
C GLU A 434 -7.93 -0.02 26.75
N GLY A 435 -7.88 -0.46 25.48
CA GLY A 435 -6.63 -0.89 24.83
C GLY A 435 -6.62 -2.22 24.09
N GLU A 436 -7.67 -3.04 24.12
CA GLU A 436 -7.72 -4.28 23.31
C GLU A 436 -8.50 -4.06 22.01
N GLU A 437 -8.01 -3.09 21.22
CA GLU A 437 -8.55 -2.72 19.92
C GLU A 437 -8.31 -3.86 18.91
N ALA A 438 -9.27 -4.09 18.01
CA ALA A 438 -9.11 -5.09 16.97
C ALA A 438 -8.09 -4.58 15.93
N GLU A 439 -6.81 -4.83 16.18
CA GLU A 439 -5.72 -4.61 15.24
C GLU A 439 -5.92 -5.53 14.02
N LEU A 440 -6.69 -5.06 13.05
CA LEU A 440 -6.99 -5.73 11.80
C LEU A 440 -6.11 -5.13 10.70
N SER A 441 -5.18 -5.95 10.21
CA SER A 441 -4.40 -5.68 9.01
C SER A 441 -4.90 -6.55 7.87
N TYR A 442 -4.91 -6.03 6.64
CA TYR A 442 -5.31 -6.79 5.47
C TYR A 442 -4.21 -6.75 4.40
N LEU A 443 -3.86 -7.91 3.85
CA LEU A 443 -2.93 -8.05 2.74
C LEU A 443 -3.61 -8.76 1.56
N SER A 444 -3.88 -8.03 0.49
CA SER A 444 -4.25 -8.58 -0.80
C SER A 444 -3.00 -8.96 -1.59
N THR A 445 -2.98 -10.18 -2.12
CA THR A 445 -2.00 -10.64 -3.11
C THR A 445 -2.73 -10.96 -4.43
N ALA A 446 -1.99 -11.36 -5.47
CA ALA A 446 -2.55 -11.59 -6.80
C ALA A 446 -3.73 -12.58 -6.85
N ARG A 447 -3.71 -13.61 -6.00
CA ARG A 447 -4.76 -14.65 -5.94
C ARG A 447 -5.18 -15.00 -4.51
N ALA A 448 -4.80 -14.22 -3.51
CA ALA A 448 -5.21 -14.46 -2.13
C ALA A 448 -5.48 -13.17 -1.36
N GLY A 449 -6.19 -13.32 -0.25
CA GLY A 449 -6.26 -12.31 0.82
C GLY A 449 -5.75 -12.93 2.12
N ALA A 450 -5.09 -12.13 2.95
CA ALA A 450 -4.73 -12.50 4.31
C ALA A 450 -5.24 -11.44 5.27
N VAL A 451 -6.07 -11.84 6.23
CA VAL A 451 -6.43 -11.01 7.38
C VAL A 451 -5.45 -11.33 8.50
N ILE A 452 -4.77 -10.33 9.01
CA ILE A 452 -3.71 -10.47 10.00
C ILE A 452 -4.19 -9.80 11.28
N LEU A 453 -4.24 -10.57 12.37
CA LEU A 453 -4.80 -10.16 13.66
C LEU A 453 -3.90 -10.65 14.79
N SER A 454 -4.11 -10.13 16.01
CA SER A 454 -3.56 -10.77 17.21
C SER A 454 -4.02 -12.23 17.34
N GLN A 455 -3.32 -13.03 18.15
CA GLN A 455 -3.71 -14.41 18.39
C GLN A 455 -5.17 -14.54 18.86
N GLU A 456 -5.59 -13.71 19.81
CA GLU A 456 -6.98 -13.72 20.29
C GLU A 456 -7.97 -13.23 19.23
N GLY A 457 -7.60 -12.16 18.51
CA GLY A 457 -8.41 -11.63 17.40
C GLY A 457 -8.63 -12.65 16.28
N SER A 458 -7.63 -13.49 15.99
CA SER A 458 -7.73 -14.53 14.95
C SER A 458 -8.75 -15.61 15.27
N VAL A 459 -8.90 -16.00 16.55
CA VAL A 459 -9.91 -16.98 16.98
C VAL A 459 -11.30 -16.41 16.76
N ARG A 460 -11.56 -15.19 17.22
CA ARG A 460 -12.84 -14.50 17.00
C ARG A 460 -13.14 -14.29 15.52
N ALA A 461 -12.14 -13.91 14.74
CA ALA A 461 -12.31 -13.70 13.31
C ALA A 461 -12.62 -15.01 12.57
N LEU A 462 -12.02 -16.13 12.95
CA LEU A 462 -12.33 -17.42 12.35
C LEU A 462 -13.78 -17.85 12.63
N GLU A 463 -14.28 -17.57 13.84
CA GLU A 463 -15.71 -17.74 14.18
C GLU A 463 -16.61 -16.83 13.35
N ALA A 464 -16.24 -15.55 13.19
CA ALA A 464 -16.97 -14.59 12.36
C ALA A 464 -17.04 -15.01 10.88
N LEU A 465 -15.97 -15.64 10.39
CA LEU A 465 -15.87 -16.19 9.05
C LEU A 465 -16.47 -17.61 8.95
N GLY A 466 -16.97 -18.18 10.05
CA GLY A 466 -17.63 -19.48 10.14
C GLY A 466 -18.73 -19.72 9.10
N PRO A 467 -19.57 -18.73 8.73
CA PRO A 467 -20.53 -18.89 7.64
C PRO A 467 -19.91 -19.23 6.26
N LEU A 468 -18.61 -19.01 6.06
CA LEU A 468 -17.86 -19.50 4.88
C LEU A 468 -17.47 -20.98 5.01
N LEU A 469 -17.32 -21.48 6.24
CA LEU A 469 -16.90 -22.84 6.54
C LEU A 469 -18.08 -23.83 6.50
N GLU A 470 -19.31 -23.36 6.72
CA GLU A 470 -20.52 -24.16 6.58
C GLU A 470 -20.83 -24.47 5.11
N MET A 471 -20.27 -25.58 4.62
CA MET A 471 -20.72 -26.17 3.36
C MET A 471 -22.16 -26.66 3.55
N VAL A 472 -23.09 -26.12 2.75
CA VAL A 472 -24.40 -26.75 2.61
C VAL A 472 -24.19 -27.98 1.74
N ASP A 473 -24.21 -29.16 2.37
CA ASP A 473 -24.36 -30.45 1.68
C ASP A 473 -25.49 -30.29 0.66
N SER A 474 -25.14 -30.33 -0.63
CA SER A 474 -26.07 -30.26 -1.76
C SER A 474 -26.21 -31.62 -2.41
#